data_AF-A0A7R9SFN8-F1
#
_entry.id   AF-A0A7R9SFN8-F1
#
_cell.length_a   1.000
_cell.length_b   1.000
_cell.length_c   1.000
_cell.angle_alpha   90.00
_cell.angle_beta   90.00
_cell.angle_gamma   90.00
#
_symmetry.space_group_name_H-M   'P 1'
#
loop_
_entity.id
_entity.type
_entity.pdbx_description
1 polymer ?
#
loop_
_entity_poly.entity_id
_entity_poly.type
_entity_poly.pdbx_seq_one_letter_code
_entity_poly.pdbx_strand_id
1 'polypeptide(L)'
;IEIMPGTVTYNCKFSKSQKRKYTILKPGIWTHVINCHIWEEVKCSCTFSFKRAKVYPSATKKYIEIIGCCKECQGYIYIKCDAEPEVNCPVVLNCF
;
A
#
# COMPACT_ATOMS: atom_id res chain seq x y z
N ILE A 1 1.90 13.25 -3.26
CA ILE A 1 0.92 12.39 -2.56
C ILE A 1 1.29 12.40 -1.09
N GLU A 2 0.44 12.95 -0.21
CA GLU A 2 0.65 12.85 1.23
C GLU A 2 0.27 11.45 1.69
N ILE A 3 1.26 10.68 2.13
CA ILE A 3 1.05 9.33 2.64
C ILE A 3 1.08 9.40 4.16
N MET A 4 -0.08 9.22 4.81
CA MET A 4 -0.17 9.13 6.27
C MET A 4 -0.12 7.67 6.73
N PRO A 5 1.01 7.21 7.29
CA PRO A 5 1.08 5.90 7.92
C PRO A 5 0.24 5.88 9.21
N GLY A 6 -0.58 4.85 9.37
CA GLY A 6 -1.27 4.49 10.60
C GLY A 6 -0.74 3.17 11.15
N THR A 7 -0.91 2.92 12.45
CA THR A 7 -0.53 1.61 13.06
C THR A 7 -1.78 0.77 13.28
N VAL A 8 -1.77 -0.49 12.80
CA VAL A 8 -2.80 -1.49 13.14
C VAL A 8 -2.18 -2.60 13.97
N THR A 9 -2.95 -3.12 14.91
CA THR A 9 -2.56 -4.30 15.68
C THR A 9 -3.39 -5.48 15.22
N TYR A 10 -2.74 -6.56 14.81
CA TYR A 10 -3.36 -7.82 14.43
C TYR A 10 -3.07 -8.89 15.48
N ASN A 11 -4.05 -9.73 15.79
CA ASN A 11 -3.86 -10.84 16.72
C ASN A 11 -3.05 -11.94 16.04
N CYS A 12 -1.92 -12.32 16.63
CA CYS A 12 -1.04 -13.35 16.11
C CYS A 12 -0.94 -14.50 17.11
N LYS A 13 -1.51 -15.66 16.75
CA LYS A 13 -1.47 -16.88 17.57
C LYS A 13 -0.06 -17.45 17.77
N PHE A 14 0.94 -16.97 17.03
CA PHE A 14 2.30 -17.50 17.00
C PHE A 14 3.37 -16.59 17.63
N SER A 15 3.05 -15.35 18.05
CA SER A 15 4.01 -14.49 18.74
C SER A 15 3.86 -14.63 20.25
N LYS A 16 4.98 -14.67 21.01
CA LYS A 16 5.00 -14.67 22.48
C LYS A 16 4.16 -13.53 23.11
N SER A 17 3.95 -12.43 22.37
CA SER A 17 3.16 -11.25 22.76
C SER A 17 1.69 -11.27 22.28
N GLN A 18 1.21 -12.34 21.64
CA GLN A 18 -0.14 -12.54 21.05
C GLN A 18 -0.64 -11.46 20.05
N LYS A 19 0.14 -10.40 19.81
CA LYS A 19 -0.23 -9.25 18.99
C LYS A 19 0.95 -8.83 18.12
N ARG A 20 0.74 -8.73 16.80
CA ARG A 20 1.67 -8.12 15.84
C ARG A 20 1.17 -6.74 15.45
N LYS A 21 2.03 -5.73 15.60
CA LYS A 21 1.77 -4.38 15.10
C LYS A 21 2.31 -4.27 13.68
N TYR A 22 1.51 -3.72 12.78
CA TYR A 22 1.91 -3.38 11.42
C TYR A 22 1.65 -1.90 11.21
N THR A 23 2.61 -1.21 10.59
CA THR A 23 2.35 0.10 10.02
C THR A 23 1.66 -0.14 8.68
N ILE A 24 0.51 0.51 8.46
CA ILE A 24 -0.24 0.46 7.20
C ILE A 24 -0.57 1.87 6.75
N LEU A 25 -0.98 2.02 5.50
CA LEU A 25 -1.65 3.24 5.08
C LEU A 25 -3.06 3.32 5.63
N LYS A 26 -3.43 4.49 6.17
CA LYS A 26 -4.74 4.69 6.81
C LYS A 26 -5.89 4.39 5.83
N PRO A 27 -6.71 3.36 6.08
CA PRO A 27 -7.75 2.95 5.15
C PRO A 27 -8.75 4.08 4.89
N GLY A 28 -9.22 4.20 3.65
CA GLY A 28 -10.18 5.23 3.21
C GLY A 28 -9.54 6.55 2.74
N ILE A 29 -8.23 6.74 2.90
CA ILE A 29 -7.55 7.98 2.47
C ILE A 29 -6.74 7.76 1.18
N TRP A 30 -5.95 6.70 1.10
CA TRP A 30 -4.99 6.48 0.01
C TRP A 30 -5.58 5.76 -1.21
N THR A 31 -6.72 5.08 -1.08
CA THR A 31 -7.26 4.23 -2.15
C THR A 31 -7.65 5.00 -3.40
N HIS A 32 -8.25 6.19 -3.24
CA HIS A 32 -8.60 7.05 -4.38
C HIS A 32 -7.32 7.53 -5.08
N VAL A 33 -6.31 7.95 -4.30
CA VAL A 33 -5.07 8.51 -4.84
C VAL A 33 -4.35 7.47 -5.69
N ILE A 34 -4.30 6.23 -5.22
CA ILE A 34 -3.70 5.12 -5.96
C ILE A 34 -4.50 4.79 -7.23
N ASN A 35 -5.82 4.79 -7.17
CA ASN A 35 -6.64 4.59 -8.38
C ASN A 35 -6.36 5.65 -9.44
N CYS A 36 -6.26 6.92 -9.05
CA CYS A 36 -5.88 8.00 -9.96
C CYS A 36 -4.49 7.75 -10.57
N HIS A 37 -3.50 7.38 -9.75
CA HIS A 37 -2.15 7.08 -10.22
C HIS A 37 -2.09 5.89 -11.18
N ILE A 38 -2.85 4.82 -10.93
CA ILE A 38 -2.93 3.66 -11.85
C ILE A 38 -3.55 4.09 -13.18
N TRP A 39 -4.58 4.94 -13.14
CA TRP A 39 -5.17 5.49 -14.35
C TRP A 39 -4.20 6.40 -15.12
N GLU A 40 -3.35 7.15 -14.42
CA GLU A 40 -2.36 8.01 -15.04
C GLU A 40 -1.24 7.22 -15.73
N GLU A 41 -0.68 6.22 -15.04
CA GLU A 41 0.44 5.40 -15.51
C GLU A 41 0.02 4.28 -16.47
N VAL A 42 -0.96 3.47 -16.06
CA VAL A 42 -1.34 2.23 -16.77
C VAL A 42 -2.54 2.45 -17.69
N LYS A 43 -3.26 3.58 -17.55
CA LYS A 43 -4.51 3.88 -18.28
C LYS A 43 -5.56 2.77 -18.14
N CYS A 44 -5.54 2.06 -17.02
CA CYS A 44 -6.38 0.90 -16.79
C CYS A 44 -7.71 1.33 -16.15
N SER A 45 -8.84 1.04 -16.82
CA SER A 45 -10.19 1.34 -16.33
C SER A 45 -10.71 0.35 -15.28
N CYS A 46 -9.90 -0.63 -14.88
CA CYS A 46 -10.33 -1.67 -13.96
C CYS A 46 -10.60 -1.12 -12.55
N THR A 47 -11.68 -1.61 -11.94
CA THR A 47 -12.00 -1.29 -10.54
C THR A 47 -11.20 -2.20 -9.60
N PHE A 48 -10.04 -1.73 -9.16
CA PHE A 48 -9.20 -2.46 -8.23
C PHE A 48 -9.69 -2.33 -6.79
N SER A 49 -9.82 -3.47 -6.11
CA SER A 49 -9.99 -3.55 -4.66
C SER A 49 -8.64 -3.79 -4.00
N PHE A 50 -8.17 -2.85 -3.20
CA PHE A 50 -6.86 -2.94 -2.56
C PHE A 50 -6.90 -3.69 -1.23
N LYS A 51 -5.84 -4.47 -0.97
CA LYS A 51 -5.60 -5.16 0.29
C LYS A 51 -4.16 -4.93 0.74
N ARG A 52 -3.96 -4.99 2.06
CA ARG A 52 -2.64 -5.11 2.70
C ARG A 52 -1.65 -3.99 2.34
N ALA A 53 -2.06 -2.71 2.45
CA ALA A 53 -1.15 -1.58 2.26
C ALA A 53 -0.18 -1.41 3.41
N LYS A 54 0.83 -2.27 3.47
CA LYS A 54 1.82 -2.29 4.55
C LYS A 54 2.88 -1.24 4.28
N VAL A 55 3.29 -0.58 5.35
CA VAL A 55 4.41 0.36 5.39
C VAL A 55 5.49 -0.25 6.26
N TYR A 56 6.72 -0.18 5.79
CA TYR A 56 7.91 -0.70 6.48
C TYR A 56 8.85 0.47 6.74
N PRO A 57 8.59 1.27 7.79
CA PRO A 57 9.50 2.34 8.16
C PRO A 57 10.84 1.70 8.56
N SER A 58 11.94 2.17 7.97
CA SER A 58 13.33 1.97 8.45
C SER A 58 13.99 0.57 8.44
N ALA A 59 13.40 -0.50 7.90
CA ALA A 59 14.01 -1.85 8.00
C ALA A 59 14.15 -2.66 6.70
N THR A 60 13.58 -2.23 5.58
CA THR A 60 13.46 -3.09 4.37
C THR A 60 13.70 -2.30 3.10
N LYS A 61 14.22 -2.95 2.04
CA LYS A 61 14.34 -2.41 0.66
C LYS A 61 13.00 -2.00 0.00
N LYS A 62 11.90 -2.12 0.73
CA LYS A 62 10.53 -1.81 0.31
C LYS A 62 9.93 -0.96 1.40
N TYR A 63 9.59 0.27 1.11
CA TYR A 63 8.90 1.18 2.02
C TYR A 63 7.40 0.86 2.07
N ILE A 64 6.76 0.67 0.91
CA ILE A 64 5.32 0.40 0.81
C ILE A 64 5.10 -0.80 -0.10
N GLU A 65 4.19 -1.68 0.30
CA GLU A 65 3.69 -2.78 -0.55
C GLU A 65 2.16 -2.81 -0.48
N ILE A 66 1.52 -2.77 -1.66
CA ILE A 66 0.07 -2.76 -1.81
C ILE A 66 -0.30 -3.76 -2.91
N ILE A 67 -1.35 -4.53 -2.68
CA ILE A 67 -1.86 -5.49 -3.66
C ILE A 67 -3.30 -5.12 -3.98
N GLY A 68 -3.55 -4.82 -5.26
CA GLY A 68 -4.89 -4.63 -5.80
C GLY A 68 -5.35 -5.86 -6.56
N CYS A 69 -6.65 -6.12 -6.52
CA CYS A 69 -7.29 -7.17 -7.31
C CYS A 69 -8.56 -6.61 -7.95
N CYS A 70 -8.68 -6.75 -9.27
CA CYS A 70 -9.88 -6.38 -10.00
C CYS A 70 -10.92 -7.49 -9.87
N LYS A 71 -12.17 -7.13 -9.55
CA LYS A 71 -13.25 -8.12 -9.41
C LYS A 71 -13.78 -8.62 -10.74
N GLU A 72 -13.66 -7.84 -11.81
CA GLU A 72 -14.22 -8.15 -13.12
C GLU A 72 -13.29 -9.03 -13.94
N CYS A 73 -12.03 -8.58 -14.13
CA CYS A 73 -11.06 -9.33 -14.92
C CYS A 73 -10.19 -10.28 -14.08
N GLN A 74 -10.37 -10.30 -12.74
CA GLN A 74 -9.54 -11.06 -11.81
C GLN A 74 -8.04 -10.73 -11.87
N GLY A 75 -7.68 -9.64 -12.56
CA GLY A 75 -6.30 -9.16 -12.66
C GLY A 75 -5.77 -8.68 -11.31
N TYR A 76 -4.49 -8.91 -11.08
CA TYR A 76 -3.78 -8.42 -9.91
C TYR A 76 -2.88 -7.25 -10.32
N ILE A 77 -2.80 -6.25 -9.45
CA ILE A 77 -1.84 -5.15 -9.58
C ILE A 77 -1.01 -5.09 -8.32
N TYR A 78 0.30 -5.03 -8.50
CA TYR A 78 1.26 -4.95 -7.42
C TYR A 78 1.89 -3.57 -7.42
N ILE A 79 1.76 -2.86 -6.31
CA ILE A 79 2.28 -1.51 -6.17
C ILE A 79 3.32 -1.52 -5.07
N LYS A 80 4.51 -1.05 -5.42
CA LYS A 80 5.65 -0.99 -4.50
C LYS A 80 6.26 0.39 -4.50
N CYS A 81 6.73 0.78 -3.32
CA CYS A 81 7.61 1.93 -3.16
C CYS A 81 8.88 1.41 -2.50
N ASP A 82 10.03 1.58 -3.14
CA ASP A 82 11.29 1.03 -2.65
C ASP A 82 11.98 1.97 -1.65
N ALA A 83 11.83 3.29 -1.84
CA ALA A 83 12.44 4.31 -0.99
C ALA A 83 11.41 4.99 -0.10
N GLU A 84 11.81 5.35 1.12
CA GLU A 84 11.06 6.28 1.94
C GLU A 84 11.09 7.66 1.28
N PRO A 85 9.94 8.28 1.00
CA PRO A 85 9.90 9.63 0.47
C PRO A 85 10.42 10.61 1.53
N GLU A 86 11.27 11.56 1.11
CA GLU A 86 11.63 12.68 1.97
C GLU A 86 10.38 13.50 2.36
N VAL A 87 10.45 14.19 3.50
CA VAL A 87 9.35 15.02 3.99
C VAL A 87 9.00 16.06 2.91
N ASN A 88 7.73 16.10 2.50
CA ASN A 88 7.18 16.91 1.39
C ASN A 88 7.59 16.51 -0.04
N CYS A 89 8.31 15.41 -0.24
CA CYS A 89 8.58 14.91 -1.58
C CYS A 89 7.45 13.99 -2.09
N PRO A 90 7.14 14.03 -3.40
CA PRO A 90 6.20 13.10 -4.00
C PRO A 90 6.73 11.67 -3.93
N VAL A 91 5.86 10.74 -3.53
CA VAL A 91 6.19 9.32 -3.45
C VAL A 91 6.12 8.70 -4.83
N VAL A 92 7.19 8.02 -5.26
CA VAL A 92 7.21 7.27 -6.51
C VAL A 92 6.64 5.87 -6.26
N LEU A 93 5.52 5.56 -6.90
CA LEU A 93 4.84 4.27 -6.81
C LEU A 93 5.03 3.49 -8.11
N ASN A 94 5.74 2.37 -8.05
CA ASN A 94 5.91 1.50 -9.21
C ASN A 94 4.77 0.48 -9.23
N CYS A 95 4.04 0.43 -10.36
CA CYS A 95 2.91 -0.47 -10.60
C CYS A 95 3.33 -1.59 -11.57
N PHE A 96 3.01 -2.84 -11.23
CA PHE A 96 3.32 -4.04 -12.02
C PHE A 96 2.15 -5.01 -12.07
#